data_AF-A0A8C1TMC2-F1
#
_entry.id   AF-A0A8C1TMC2-F1
#
_cell.length_a   1.000
_cell.length_b   1.000
_cell.length_c   1.000
_cell.angle_alpha   90.00
_cell.angle_beta   90.00
_cell.angle_gamma   90.00
#
_symmetry.space_group_name_H-M   'P 1'
#
loop_
_entity.id
_entity.type
_entity.pdbx_description
1 polymer ?
#
loop_
_entity_poly.entity_id
_entity_poly.type
_entity_poly.pdbx_seq_one_letter_code
_entity_poly.pdbx_strand_id
1 'polypeptide(L)'
;MCSVLQVISNALGVWGLEIVLFNSREYQQLQIDPIHEKAFICNYKEHWFTVRKLGQQWFNLNSLLTGPELISDTYLALFLAQLQQEGYSIFVIRGSLPECEADQILRIMRVEQQQRPKLIGEDEAQRCTDRHHMTYRTRQESSPSCCAVGQFDPHSVTFTKEEQK
;
A
#
# COMPACT_ATOMS: atom_id res chain seq x y z
N MET A 1 6.94 19.76 -22.95
CA MET A 1 6.98 19.56 -21.49
C MET A 1 7.73 18.26 -21.24
N CYS A 2 8.82 18.29 -20.48
CA CYS A 2 9.48 17.04 -20.06
C CYS A 2 8.52 16.30 -19.12
N SER A 3 8.24 15.03 -19.38
CA SER A 3 7.44 14.22 -18.46
C SER A 3 8.23 14.02 -17.15
N VAL A 4 7.53 13.86 -16.02
CA VAL A 4 8.18 13.59 -14.71
C VAL A 4 9.12 12.38 -14.81
N LEU A 5 8.73 11.37 -15.58
CA LEU A 5 9.56 10.19 -15.87
C LEU A 5 10.90 10.56 -16.52
N GLN A 6 10.91 11.50 -17.46
CA GLN A 6 12.14 11.94 -18.14
C GLN A 6 13.10 12.64 -17.16
N VAL A 7 12.57 13.42 -16.21
CA VAL A 7 13.37 14.06 -15.17
C VAL A 7 13.99 13.00 -14.25
N ILE A 8 13.22 12.00 -13.83
CA ILE A 8 13.70 10.88 -13.01
C ILE A 8 14.80 10.10 -13.77
N SER A 9 14.58 9.78 -15.04
CA SER A 9 15.54 9.07 -15.88
C SER A 9 16.86 9.84 -16.01
N ASN A 10 16.81 11.14 -16.30
CA ASN A 10 18.01 11.97 -16.41
C ASN A 10 18.75 12.08 -15.07
N ALA A 11 18.03 12.26 -13.96
CA ALA A 11 18.63 12.33 -12.64
C ALA A 11 19.35 11.04 -12.27
N LEU A 12 18.75 9.88 -12.56
CA LEU A 12 19.37 8.56 -12.36
C LEU A 12 20.59 8.35 -13.25
N GLY A 13 20.53 8.83 -14.50
CA GLY A 13 21.65 8.75 -15.45
C GLY A 13 22.92 9.43 -14.96
N VAL A 14 22.82 10.51 -14.19
CA VAL A 14 23.99 11.18 -13.57
C VAL A 14 24.75 10.25 -12.62
N TRP A 15 24.04 9.32 -11.98
CA TRP A 15 24.61 8.34 -11.05
C TRP A 15 24.99 7.01 -11.75
N GLY A 16 24.88 6.94 -13.09
CA GLY A 16 25.07 5.69 -13.82
C GLY A 16 24.01 4.64 -13.50
N LEU A 17 22.80 5.08 -13.13
CA LEU A 17 21.66 4.21 -12.86
C LEU A 17 20.74 4.18 -14.08
N GLU A 18 20.24 2.99 -14.41
CA GLU A 18 19.31 2.77 -15.49
C GLU A 18 17.91 2.48 -14.94
N ILE A 19 16.90 3.02 -15.62
CA ILE A 19 15.49 2.79 -15.29
C ILE A 19 14.85 1.94 -16.39
N VAL A 20 14.31 0.78 -16.01
CA VAL A 20 13.69 -0.18 -16.94
C VAL A 20 12.26 -0.44 -16.52
N LEU A 21 11.32 -0.45 -17.46
CA LEU A 21 9.93 -0.79 -17.14
C LEU A 21 9.83 -2.28 -16.79
N PHE A 22 9.21 -2.61 -15.66
CA PHE A 22 9.05 -4.00 -15.22
C PHE A 22 8.23 -4.85 -16.20
N ASN A 23 7.22 -4.25 -16.83
CA ASN A 23 6.38 -4.90 -17.84
C ASN A 23 6.99 -4.84 -19.27
N SER A 24 8.25 -4.44 -19.42
CA SER A 24 8.92 -4.52 -20.73
C SER A 24 9.15 -5.98 -21.11
N ARG A 25 9.09 -6.27 -22.42
CA ARG A 25 9.42 -7.60 -22.94
C ARG A 25 10.87 -7.96 -22.63
N GLU A 26 11.78 -6.99 -22.67
CA GLU A 26 13.19 -7.24 -22.33
C GLU A 26 13.33 -7.75 -20.89
N TYR A 27 12.65 -7.11 -19.93
CA TYR A 27 12.71 -7.52 -18.53
C TYR A 27 12.09 -8.90 -18.31
N GLN A 28 10.92 -9.16 -18.91
CA GLN A 28 10.23 -10.46 -18.79
C GLN A 28 11.03 -11.62 -19.41
N GLN A 29 11.73 -11.37 -20.51
CA GLN A 29 12.57 -12.38 -21.17
C GLN A 29 13.79 -12.77 -20.34
N LEU A 30 14.31 -11.84 -19.52
CA LEU A 30 15.47 -12.10 -18.67
C LEU A 30 15.13 -13.04 -17.49
N GLN A 31 13.85 -13.26 -17.18
CA GLN A 31 13.40 -14.09 -16.04
C GLN A 31 14.15 -13.79 -14.73
N ILE A 32 14.48 -12.53 -14.50
CA ILE A 32 15.21 -12.11 -13.29
C ILE A 32 14.23 -12.06 -12.12
N ASP A 33 14.53 -12.80 -11.06
CA ASP A 33 13.71 -12.75 -9.85
C ASP A 33 13.76 -11.34 -9.25
N PRO A 34 12.61 -10.72 -8.94
CA PRO A 34 12.55 -9.35 -8.40
C PRO A 34 13.34 -9.15 -7.10
N ILE A 35 13.61 -10.22 -6.35
CA ILE A 35 14.35 -10.19 -5.08
C ILE A 35 15.84 -9.83 -5.26
N HIS A 36 16.39 -10.00 -6.46
CA HIS A 36 17.78 -9.71 -6.79
C HIS A 36 18.00 -8.26 -7.22
N GLU A 37 16.94 -7.54 -7.54
CA GLU A 37 17.03 -6.12 -7.85
C GLU A 37 17.28 -5.31 -6.57
N LYS A 38 17.74 -4.07 -6.72
CA LYS A 38 18.10 -3.21 -5.57
C LYS A 38 17.00 -2.24 -5.17
N ALA A 39 16.27 -1.73 -6.16
CA ALA A 39 15.20 -0.76 -5.94
C ALA A 39 14.18 -0.77 -7.09
N PHE A 40 12.96 -0.41 -6.74
CA PHE A 40 11.84 -0.19 -7.65
C PHE A 40 11.25 1.20 -7.40
N ILE A 41 10.81 1.84 -8.47
CA ILE A 41 10.01 3.05 -8.42
C ILE A 41 8.64 2.70 -8.99
N CYS A 42 7.59 3.02 -8.24
CA CYS A 42 6.22 2.74 -8.60
C CYS A 42 5.46 4.07 -8.78
N ASN A 43 4.62 4.12 -9.81
CA ASN A 43 3.77 5.28 -10.10
C ASN A 43 2.32 4.85 -10.28
N TYR A 44 1.41 5.55 -9.60
CA TYR A 44 -0.03 5.45 -9.81
C TYR A 44 -0.69 6.80 -9.73
N LYS A 45 -1.35 7.21 -10.82
CA LYS A 45 -2.13 8.46 -10.89
C LYS A 45 -1.40 9.66 -10.27
N GLU A 46 -0.16 9.90 -10.71
CA GLU A 46 0.69 11.02 -10.26
C GLU A 46 1.33 10.84 -8.87
N HIS A 47 1.07 9.73 -8.19
CA HIS A 47 1.72 9.37 -6.94
C HIS A 47 2.94 8.48 -7.17
N TRP A 48 4.12 8.97 -6.77
CA TRP A 48 5.39 8.25 -6.89
C TRP A 48 5.85 7.76 -5.53
N PHE A 49 6.22 6.49 -5.45
CA PHE A 49 6.87 5.93 -4.27
C PHE A 49 7.97 4.94 -4.67
N THR A 50 8.86 4.67 -3.71
CA THR A 50 10.03 3.81 -3.93
C THR A 50 9.95 2.61 -3.02
N VAL A 51 10.32 1.45 -3.55
CA VAL A 51 10.56 0.23 -2.78
C VAL A 51 12.04 -0.09 -2.92
N ARG A 52 12.78 -0.08 -1.80
CA ARG A 52 14.24 -0.24 -1.82
C ARG A 52 14.67 -1.36 -0.89
N LYS A 53 15.67 -2.13 -1.32
CA LYS A 53 16.35 -3.10 -0.48
C LYS A 53 17.41 -2.38 0.36
N LEU A 54 17.34 -2.54 1.67
CA LEU A 54 18.30 -2.04 2.64
C LEU A 54 18.76 -3.22 3.51
N GLY A 55 20.07 -3.47 3.53
CA GLY A 55 20.69 -4.64 4.12
C GLY A 55 20.23 -5.91 3.42
N GLN A 56 19.35 -6.65 4.10
CA GLN A 56 18.74 -7.89 3.61
C GLN A 56 17.21 -7.82 3.53
N GLN A 57 16.62 -6.63 3.68
CA GLN A 57 15.17 -6.46 3.81
C GLN A 57 14.65 -5.41 2.83
N TRP A 58 13.39 -5.56 2.42
CA TRP A 58 12.72 -4.61 1.54
C TRP A 58 11.92 -3.61 2.34
N PHE A 59 11.95 -2.36 1.92
CA PHE A 59 11.18 -1.30 2.54
C PHE A 59 10.37 -0.55 1.49
N ASN A 60 9.07 -0.41 1.75
CA ASN A 60 8.18 0.48 1.05
C ASN A 60 8.26 1.88 1.67
N LEU A 61 8.75 2.83 0.89
CA LEU A 61 8.98 4.21 1.27
C LEU A 61 7.87 5.11 0.72
N ASN A 62 6.63 4.62 0.73
CA ASN A 62 5.47 5.41 0.32
C ASN A 62 5.28 6.58 1.29
N SER A 63 5.30 7.81 0.75
CA SER A 63 5.15 9.03 1.53
C SER A 63 3.76 9.19 2.17
N LEU A 64 2.77 8.40 1.74
CA LEU A 64 1.45 8.35 2.38
C LEU A 64 1.46 7.54 3.67
N LEU A 65 2.53 6.81 3.97
CA LEU A 65 2.66 6.05 5.21
C LEU A 65 3.35 6.91 6.28
N THR A 66 2.96 6.73 7.54
CA THR A 66 3.61 7.42 8.68
C THR A 66 5.10 7.08 8.82
N GLY A 67 5.55 5.98 8.21
CA GLY A 67 6.94 5.56 8.17
C GLY A 67 7.19 4.45 7.15
N PRO A 68 8.43 3.96 7.05
CA PRO A 68 8.77 2.87 6.15
C PRO A 68 8.03 1.59 6.54
N GLU A 69 7.45 0.92 5.56
CA GLU A 69 6.83 -0.39 5.72
C GLU A 69 7.82 -1.49 5.31
N LEU A 70 8.03 -2.45 6.21
CA LEU A 70 8.84 -3.63 5.98
C LEU A 70 8.11 -4.63 5.08
N ILE A 71 8.79 -5.08 4.02
CA ILE A 71 8.33 -6.11 3.10
C ILE A 71 9.30 -7.29 3.17
N SER A 72 8.77 -8.50 3.31
CA SER A 72 9.58 -9.73 3.23
C SER A 72 9.85 -10.12 1.78
N ASP A 73 10.94 -10.84 1.53
CA ASP A 73 11.29 -11.35 0.20
C ASP A 73 10.15 -12.19 -0.41
N THR A 74 9.49 -13.00 0.42
CA THR A 74 8.34 -13.84 0.01
C THR A 74 7.10 -13.04 -0.34
N TYR A 75 6.91 -11.86 0.29
CA TYR A 75 5.76 -11.00 0.04
C TYR A 75 5.99 -10.03 -1.12
N LEU A 76 7.25 -9.67 -1.41
CA LEU A 76 7.61 -8.72 -2.46
C LEU A 76 6.99 -9.06 -3.81
N ALA A 77 7.07 -10.33 -4.25
CA ALA A 77 6.53 -10.74 -5.53
C ALA A 77 5.01 -10.54 -5.61
N LEU A 78 4.29 -10.85 -4.52
CA LEU A 78 2.85 -10.62 -4.41
C LEU A 78 2.52 -9.13 -4.42
N PHE A 79 3.29 -8.33 -3.69
CA PHE A 79 3.13 -6.88 -3.66
C PHE A 79 3.29 -6.27 -5.06
N LEU A 80 4.35 -6.63 -5.79
CA LEU A 80 4.57 -6.15 -7.16
C LEU A 80 3.49 -6.64 -8.14
N ALA A 81 3.03 -7.89 -8.00
CA ALA A 81 1.94 -8.41 -8.82
C ALA A 81 0.63 -7.65 -8.58
N GLN A 82 0.32 -7.33 -7.32
CA GLN A 82 -0.86 -6.54 -6.96
C GLN A 82 -0.81 -5.15 -7.61
N LEU A 83 0.33 -4.45 -7.51
CA LEU A 83 0.51 -3.15 -8.13
C LEU A 83 0.29 -3.21 -9.66
N GLN A 84 0.73 -4.26 -10.33
CA GLN A 84 0.47 -4.44 -11.77
C GLN A 84 -1.01 -4.60 -12.08
N GLN A 85 -1.74 -5.38 -11.28
CA GLN A 85 -3.18 -5.59 -11.46
C GLN A 85 -3.98 -4.30 -11.26
N GLU A 86 -3.55 -3.45 -10.33
CA GLU A 86 -4.12 -2.12 -10.10
C GLU A 86 -3.75 -1.10 -11.19
N GLY A 87 -2.84 -1.47 -12.10
CA GLY A 87 -2.41 -0.61 -13.22
C GLY A 87 -1.28 0.35 -12.88
N TYR A 88 -0.49 0.06 -11.84
CA TYR A 88 0.70 0.85 -11.50
C TYR A 88 1.77 0.64 -12.58
N SER A 89 2.48 1.73 -12.90
CA SER A 89 3.71 1.64 -13.67
C SER A 89 4.87 1.37 -12.71
N ILE A 90 5.46 0.17 -12.82
CA ILE A 90 6.59 -0.25 -11.99
C ILE A 90 7.86 -0.16 -12.82
N PHE A 91 8.87 0.50 -12.28
CA PHE A 91 10.17 0.70 -12.88
C PHE A 91 11.25 0.09 -11.99
N VAL A 92 12.13 -0.70 -12.59
CA VAL A 92 13.28 -1.32 -11.95
C VAL A 92 14.50 -0.43 -12.10
N ILE A 93 15.21 -0.20 -11.00
CA ILE A 93 16.42 0.63 -10.99
C ILE A 93 17.64 -0.28 -10.97
N ARG A 94 18.40 -0.26 -12.07
CA ARG A 94 19.63 -1.02 -12.24
C ARG A 94 20.87 -0.15 -12.09
N GLY A 95 21.96 -0.77 -11.63
CA GLY A 95 23.24 -0.13 -11.41
C GLY A 95 23.70 -0.17 -9.95
N SER A 96 24.69 0.65 -9.63
CA SER A 96 25.28 0.74 -8.29
C SER A 96 24.70 1.94 -7.55
N LEU A 97 23.73 1.67 -6.67
CA LEU A 97 23.21 2.69 -5.76
C LEU A 97 24.34 3.18 -4.83
N PRO A 98 24.36 4.48 -4.48
CA PRO A 98 25.32 5.01 -3.51
C PRO A 98 25.14 4.33 -2.16
N GLU A 99 26.25 4.18 -1.44
CA GLU A 99 26.24 3.65 -0.08
C GLU A 99 25.38 4.54 0.83
N CYS A 100 24.61 3.90 1.72
CA CYS A 100 23.79 4.61 2.69
C CYS A 100 23.96 4.00 4.07
N GLU A 101 23.97 4.84 5.10
CA GLU A 101 24.19 4.43 6.49
C GLU A 101 23.13 3.42 6.96
N ALA A 102 21.87 3.61 6.55
CA ALA A 102 20.79 2.68 6.85
C ALA A 102 21.07 1.26 6.34
N ASP A 103 21.69 1.11 5.17
CA ASP A 103 22.06 -0.20 4.62
C ASP A 103 23.13 -0.88 5.50
N GLN A 104 24.11 -0.12 5.99
CA GLN A 104 25.15 -0.63 6.88
C GLN A 104 24.57 -1.12 8.21
N ILE A 105 23.66 -0.34 8.81
CA ILE A 105 23.01 -0.69 10.07
C ILE A 105 22.10 -1.92 9.88
N LEU A 106 21.26 -1.91 8.84
CA LEU A 106 20.28 -2.97 8.56
C LEU A 106 20.93 -4.28 8.07
N ARG A 107 22.20 -4.22 7.67
CA ARG A 107 23.01 -5.41 7.41
C ARG A 107 23.36 -6.18 8.69
N ILE A 108 23.48 -5.46 9.81
CA ILE A 108 23.85 -6.00 11.11
C ILE A 108 22.60 -6.31 11.93
N MET A 109 21.58 -5.45 11.86
CA MET A 109 20.35 -5.56 12.63
C MET A 109 19.15 -5.75 11.70
N ARG A 110 18.42 -6.85 11.88
CA ARG A 110 17.14 -7.06 11.19
C ARG A 110 16.03 -6.31 11.90
N VAL A 111 15.22 -5.57 11.13
CA VAL A 111 14.03 -4.91 11.63
C VAL A 111 12.89 -5.91 11.67
N GLU A 112 12.24 -6.03 12.83
CA GLU A 112 10.96 -6.70 12.96
C GLU A 112 9.89 -5.64 13.18
N GLN A 113 8.94 -5.56 12.24
CA GLN A 113 7.84 -4.62 12.33
C GLN A 113 6.60 -5.33 12.87
N GLN A 114 6.21 -5.02 14.10
CA GLN A 114 5.04 -5.64 14.75
C GLN A 114 3.71 -5.12 14.19
N GLN A 115 3.68 -3.88 13.70
CA GLN A 115 2.48 -3.24 13.15
C GLN A 115 2.81 -2.52 11.83
N ARG A 116 1.96 -2.72 10.82
CA ARG A 116 2.06 -2.01 9.54
C ARG A 116 1.86 -0.50 9.77
N PRO A 117 2.64 0.37 9.13
CA PRO A 117 2.42 1.81 9.23
C PRO A 117 1.02 2.17 8.75
N LYS A 118 0.38 3.09 9.47
CA LYS A 118 -0.90 3.68 9.09
C LYS A 118 -0.73 4.64 7.92
N LEU A 119 -1.77 4.81 7.10
CA LEU A 119 -1.80 5.90 6.14
C LEU A 119 -1.96 7.24 6.88
N ILE A 120 -1.18 8.23 6.48
CA ILE A 120 -1.25 9.60 6.99
C ILE A 120 -2.65 10.13 6.67
N GLY A 121 -3.47 10.35 7.71
CA GLY A 121 -4.86 10.79 7.59
C GLY A 121 -5.92 9.77 8.05
N GLU A 122 -5.55 8.52 8.37
CA GLU A 122 -6.50 7.53 8.91
C GLU A 122 -7.18 8.00 10.21
N ASP A 123 -6.46 8.74 11.06
CA ASP A 123 -7.00 9.29 12.31
C ASP A 123 -8.05 10.40 12.10
N GLU A 124 -8.08 11.05 10.93
CA GLU A 124 -9.10 12.05 10.58
C GLU A 124 -10.39 11.39 10.08
N ALA A 125 -10.28 10.29 9.32
CA ALA A 125 -11.41 9.50 8.84
C ALA A 125 -12.15 8.83 10.02
N GLN A 126 -11.43 8.31 11.01
CA GLN A 126 -12.04 7.69 12.19
C GLN A 126 -12.81 8.71 13.06
N ARG A 127 -12.31 9.95 13.16
CA ARG A 127 -13.00 11.06 13.87
C ARG A 127 -14.25 11.55 13.16
N CYS A 128 -14.45 11.24 11.87
CA CYS A 128 -15.67 11.51 11.13
C CYS A 128 -16.73 10.44 11.42
N THR A 129 -16.34 9.15 11.44
CA THR A 129 -17.23 8.03 11.76
C THR A 129 -17.71 8.06 13.21
N ASP A 130 -16.84 8.41 14.17
CA ASP A 130 -17.21 8.48 15.59
C ASP A 130 -18.17 9.64 15.89
N ARG A 131 -17.98 10.80 15.23
CA ARG A 131 -18.89 11.95 15.37
C ARG A 131 -20.28 11.66 14.84
N HIS A 132 -20.34 11.01 13.68
CA HIS A 132 -21.59 10.57 13.10
C HIS A 132 -22.30 9.57 14.02
N HIS A 133 -21.59 8.56 14.54
CA HIS A 133 -22.15 7.60 15.51
C HIS A 133 -22.66 8.26 16.81
N MET A 134 -22.00 9.33 17.29
CA MET A 134 -22.48 10.10 18.43
C MET A 134 -23.77 10.86 18.09
N THR A 135 -23.83 11.53 16.93
CA THR A 135 -25.00 12.30 16.52
C THR A 135 -26.26 11.45 16.25
N TYR A 136 -26.11 10.20 15.81
CA TYR A 136 -27.26 9.29 15.68
C TYR A 136 -27.79 8.81 17.03
N ARG A 137 -26.90 8.60 18.01
CA ARG A 137 -27.26 8.12 19.35
C ARG A 137 -27.93 9.21 20.19
N THR A 138 -27.43 10.45 20.12
CA THR A 138 -28.02 11.58 20.87
C THR A 138 -29.38 12.02 20.33
N ARG A 139 -29.75 11.65 19.09
CA ARG A 139 -31.07 11.96 18.51
C ARG A 139 -32.19 10.98 18.89
N GLN A 140 -31.87 9.78 19.40
CA GLN A 140 -32.88 8.79 19.82
C GLN A 140 -33.35 8.95 21.27
N GLU A 141 -32.67 9.75 22.10
CA GLU A 141 -33.01 9.89 23.53
C GLU A 141 -33.89 11.12 23.87
N SER A 142 -34.27 11.94 22.89
CA SER A 142 -35.10 13.14 23.14
C SER A 142 -36.26 13.29 22.16
N SER A 143 -37.33 12.51 22.33
CA SER A 143 -38.71 12.89 21.98
C SER A 143 -39.72 11.98 22.69
N PRO A 144 -40.70 12.53 23.45
CA PRO A 144 -41.76 11.75 24.08
C PRO A 144 -42.97 11.54 23.16
N SER A 145 -43.56 10.34 23.23
CA SER A 145 -44.97 9.98 22.98
C SER A 145 -45.74 10.70 21.85
N CYS A 146 -46.08 9.98 20.77
CA CYS A 146 -47.43 10.01 20.19
C CYS A 146 -47.67 8.86 19.19
N CYS A 147 -48.93 8.42 19.14
CA CYS A 147 -49.52 7.25 18.50
C CYS A 147 -49.22 7.05 17.00
N ALA A 148 -49.14 5.79 16.52
CA ALA A 148 -49.97 5.29 15.42
C ALA A 148 -49.64 3.83 15.01
N VAL A 149 -50.71 3.19 14.54
CA VAL A 149 -50.93 1.86 13.96
C VAL A 149 -50.12 1.60 12.67
N GLY A 150 -49.78 0.33 12.39
CA GLY A 150 -49.88 -0.21 11.01
C GLY A 150 -48.62 -0.74 10.31
N GLN A 151 -48.47 -2.07 10.35
CA GLN A 151 -48.28 -3.01 9.22
C GLN A 151 -47.16 -2.91 8.16
N PHE A 152 -46.58 -4.11 7.96
CA PHE A 152 -46.16 -4.81 6.74
C PHE A 152 -44.71 -4.71 6.22
N ASP A 153 -43.98 -5.80 6.50
CA ASP A 153 -42.77 -6.28 5.82
C ASP A 153 -43.07 -6.80 4.39
N PRO A 154 -42.14 -6.59 3.45
CA PRO A 154 -41.88 -7.56 2.40
C PRO A 154 -40.41 -7.98 2.43
N HIS A 155 -40.17 -9.28 2.24
CA HIS A 155 -38.86 -9.98 2.21
C HIS A 155 -38.43 -10.66 3.52
N SER A 156 -39.33 -11.50 4.04
CA SER A 156 -38.96 -12.73 4.74
C SER A 156 -38.24 -13.70 3.80
N VAL A 157 -37.03 -14.13 4.17
CA VAL A 157 -36.57 -15.52 3.93
C VAL A 157 -35.81 -15.96 5.17
N THR A 158 -36.45 -16.81 5.97
CA THR A 158 -35.85 -17.53 7.09
C THR A 158 -35.40 -18.89 6.60
N PHE A 159 -34.14 -19.28 6.85
CA PHE A 159 -33.74 -20.69 6.87
C PHE A 159 -33.30 -21.06 8.29
N THR A 160 -33.94 -22.10 8.80
CA THR A 160 -33.80 -22.71 10.11
C THR A 160 -32.49 -23.47 10.25
N LYS A 161 -31.88 -23.42 11.43
CA LYS A 161 -30.93 -24.44 11.91
C LYS A 161 -31.52 -25.08 13.16
N GLU A 162 -32.15 -26.23 12.99
CA GLU A 162 -32.30 -27.24 14.03
C GLU A 162 -31.58 -28.49 13.54
N GLU A 163 -30.54 -28.92 14.24
CA GLU A 163 -30.19 -30.33 14.26
C GLU A 163 -29.60 -30.66 15.64
N GLN A 164 -30.47 -31.17 16.51
CA GLN A 164 -30.09 -32.00 17.64
C GLN A 164 -29.84 -33.42 17.12
N LYS A 165 -28.68 -33.99 17.46
CA LYS A 165 -28.65 -35.13 18.38
C LYS A 165 -27.26 -35.28 19.00
#